data_AF-A0A6J7F5L2-F1
#
_entry.id   AF-A0A6J7F5L2-F1
#
_cell.length_a   1.000
_cell.length_b   1.000
_cell.length_c   1.000
_cell.angle_alpha   90.00
_cell.angle_beta   90.00
_cell.angle_gamma   90.00
#
_symmetry.space_group_name_H-M   'P 1'
#
loop_
_entity.id
_entity.type
_entity.pdbx_description
1 polymer ?
#
loop_
_entity_poly.entity_id
_entity_poly.type
_entity_poly.pdbx_seq_one_letter_code
_entity_poly.pdbx_strand_id
1 'polypeptide(L)'
;MTSQRAGRKTRGIYIANLVAQAAIVVTGATVRVTGSGLGCPTWPQCVEGSYVPTVHQEQAWHKYVEFGNRSLTFILVVLAAAALVAAIVDQRRRVANGGQSRKVLLALAAIPILGTFAQAILGGITVLTGLSPLTVASHFGVSMLLIAGCVALVVRSGDQGDAQASLLVRTEIRKLTWTLVGVTALVVMLGTIVTGSGPHSGDAKAENRFNFDPRMVSWMHADVVLLFIGLLIALLLALHLTNAPRRAILLAWLLVGISVAQATVGYTQYFTGLPILLVLIHVTGAVGLWITMLFMPSTERVRGPVHV
;
A
#
# COMPACT_ATOMS: atom_id res chain seq x y z
N MET A 1 26.92 8.19 23.91
CA MET A 1 25.54 7.76 23.61
C MET A 1 25.46 7.28 22.17
N THR A 2 25.63 5.98 21.93
CA THR A 2 25.47 5.38 20.60
C THR A 2 24.01 5.53 20.15
N SER A 3 23.79 6.14 18.97
CA SER A 3 22.45 6.34 18.41
C SER A 3 21.66 5.03 18.37
N GLN A 4 20.62 4.91 19.19
CA GLN A 4 19.78 3.71 19.24
C GLN A 4 18.77 3.60 18.07
N ARG A 5 18.71 4.59 17.17
CA ARG A 5 17.92 4.50 15.94
C ARG A 5 18.62 3.62 14.89
N ALA A 6 17.88 3.15 13.89
CA ALA A 6 18.51 2.54 12.72
C ALA A 6 19.44 3.56 12.04
N GLY A 7 20.60 3.12 11.56
CA GLY A 7 21.52 3.98 10.82
C GLY A 7 20.82 4.59 9.58
N ARG A 8 21.24 5.81 9.18
CA ARG A 8 20.63 6.52 8.04
C ARG A 8 20.58 5.68 6.76
N LYS A 9 21.63 4.89 6.51
CA LYS A 9 21.69 3.93 5.37
C LYS A 9 20.63 2.82 5.48
N THR A 10 20.52 2.17 6.65
CA THR A 10 19.52 1.11 6.91
C THR A 10 18.10 1.63 6.75
N ARG A 11 17.80 2.81 7.31
CA ARG A 11 16.48 3.44 7.16
C ARG A 11 16.19 3.79 5.69
N GLY A 12 17.19 4.20 4.93
CA GLY A 12 17.08 4.43 3.48
C GLY A 12 16.61 3.19 2.72
N ILE A 13 17.13 2.00 3.07
CA ILE A 13 16.70 0.72 2.47
C ILE A 13 15.23 0.44 2.76
N TYR A 14 14.77 0.65 3.99
CA TYR A 14 13.35 0.43 4.34
C TYR A 14 12.40 1.38 3.61
N ILE A 15 12.82 2.63 3.41
CA ILE A 15 12.06 3.61 2.62
C ILE A 15 12.05 3.21 1.14
N ALA A 16 13.19 2.83 0.57
CA ALA A 16 13.27 2.37 -0.81
C ALA A 16 12.34 1.18 -1.05
N ASN A 17 12.28 0.25 -0.10
CA ASN A 17 11.38 -0.88 -0.16
C ASN A 17 9.89 -0.45 -0.07
N LEU A 18 9.52 0.47 0.83
CA LEU A 18 8.16 1.04 0.87
C LEU A 18 7.78 1.71 -0.46
N VAL A 19 8.70 2.50 -1.04
CA VAL A 19 8.49 3.18 -2.32
C VAL A 19 8.33 2.16 -3.46
N ALA A 20 9.16 1.12 -3.50
CA ALA A 20 9.05 0.06 -4.51
C ALA A 20 7.72 -0.71 -4.41
N GLN A 21 7.26 -1.00 -3.19
CA GLN A 21 5.97 -1.64 -2.95
C GLN A 21 4.78 -0.75 -3.32
N ALA A 22 4.91 0.58 -3.18
CA ALA A 22 3.91 1.51 -3.68
C ALA A 22 3.93 1.58 -5.22
N ALA A 23 5.13 1.62 -5.82
CA ALA A 23 5.31 1.72 -7.26
C ALA A 23 4.77 0.50 -8.02
N ILE A 24 5.00 -0.73 -7.51
CA ILE A 24 4.50 -1.95 -8.15
C ILE A 24 2.95 -1.97 -8.21
N VAL A 25 2.27 -1.38 -7.22
CA VAL A 25 0.81 -1.28 -7.23
C VAL A 25 0.35 -0.35 -8.36
N VAL A 26 1.05 0.76 -8.57
CA VAL A 26 0.75 1.70 -9.65
C VAL A 26 1.03 1.09 -11.02
N THR A 27 2.16 0.37 -11.19
CA THR A 27 2.46 -0.32 -12.46
C THR A 27 1.49 -1.48 -12.72
N GLY A 28 1.06 -2.20 -11.68
CA GLY A 28 0.00 -3.19 -11.78
C GLY A 28 -1.35 -2.58 -12.17
N ALA A 29 -1.67 -1.39 -11.66
CA ALA A 29 -2.84 -0.64 -12.12
C ALA A 29 -2.72 -0.25 -13.61
N THR A 30 -1.53 0.14 -14.08
CA THR A 30 -1.24 0.39 -15.50
C THR A 30 -1.48 -0.86 -16.34
N VAL A 31 -1.00 -2.03 -15.92
CA VAL A 31 -1.26 -3.31 -16.60
C VAL A 31 -2.76 -3.51 -16.78
N ARG A 32 -3.54 -3.27 -15.73
CA ARG A 32 -4.99 -3.45 -15.75
C ARG A 32 -5.70 -2.48 -16.69
N VAL A 33 -5.47 -1.17 -16.54
CA VAL A 33 -6.20 -0.15 -17.31
C VAL A 33 -5.81 -0.14 -18.80
N THR A 34 -4.68 -0.74 -19.14
CA THR A 34 -4.26 -0.96 -20.54
C THR A 34 -4.76 -2.29 -21.10
N GLY A 35 -5.50 -3.10 -20.34
CA GLY A 35 -5.95 -4.43 -20.77
C GLY A 35 -4.83 -5.46 -20.91
N SER A 36 -3.68 -5.22 -20.28
CA SER A 36 -2.47 -6.03 -20.45
C SER A 36 -2.37 -7.20 -19.47
N GLY A 37 -3.36 -7.45 -18.62
CA GLY A 37 -3.25 -8.46 -17.54
C GLY A 37 -2.99 -9.89 -18.03
N LEU A 38 -3.37 -10.22 -19.27
CA LEU A 38 -3.05 -11.49 -19.93
C LEU A 38 -1.98 -11.36 -21.03
N GLY A 39 -1.17 -10.29 -20.99
CA GLY A 39 -0.05 -10.10 -21.92
C GLY A 39 0.99 -11.22 -21.86
N CYS A 40 1.14 -11.83 -20.68
CA CYS A 40 1.82 -13.11 -20.48
C CYS A 40 0.79 -14.13 -19.95
N PRO A 41 0.15 -14.92 -20.82
CA PRO A 41 -1.02 -15.75 -20.45
C PRO A 41 -0.67 -16.96 -19.57
N THR A 42 0.60 -17.31 -19.43
CA THR A 42 1.05 -18.41 -18.57
C THR A 42 1.74 -17.89 -17.30
N TRP A 43 2.02 -18.79 -16.37
CA TRP A 43 2.88 -18.54 -15.21
C TRP A 43 3.51 -19.88 -14.75
N PRO A 44 4.81 -19.95 -14.39
CA PRO A 44 5.78 -18.85 -14.25
C PRO A 44 6.40 -18.37 -15.57
N GLN A 45 6.21 -19.12 -16.66
CA GLN A 45 6.60 -18.69 -18.00
C GLN A 45 5.73 -17.51 -18.47
N CYS A 46 6.22 -16.67 -19.40
CA CYS A 46 5.39 -15.63 -19.98
C CYS A 46 4.41 -16.22 -21.01
N VAL A 47 4.91 -17.12 -21.84
CA VAL A 47 4.16 -17.95 -22.81
C VAL A 47 4.73 -19.35 -22.78
N GLU A 48 3.96 -20.34 -23.24
CA GLU A 48 4.41 -21.72 -23.31
C GLU A 48 5.80 -21.84 -23.96
N GLY A 49 6.74 -22.46 -23.23
CA GLY A 49 8.11 -22.66 -23.67
C GLY A 49 9.05 -21.45 -23.49
N SER A 50 8.58 -20.29 -22.99
CA SER A 50 9.42 -19.10 -22.81
C SER A 50 9.10 -18.27 -21.56
N TYR A 51 10.12 -17.97 -20.76
CA TYR A 51 10.02 -17.06 -19.61
C TYR A 51 9.96 -15.58 -20.00
N VAL A 52 10.29 -15.24 -21.25
CA VAL A 52 10.29 -13.87 -21.78
C VAL A 52 9.33 -13.74 -22.96
N PRO A 53 8.87 -12.52 -23.30
CA PRO A 53 8.04 -12.33 -24.49
C PRO A 53 8.76 -12.74 -25.77
N THR A 54 8.06 -13.43 -26.67
CA THR A 54 8.56 -13.82 -27.99
C THR A 54 7.95 -12.94 -29.09
N VAL A 55 8.61 -12.87 -30.23
CA VAL A 55 8.19 -11.99 -31.34
C VAL A 55 6.80 -12.37 -31.86
N HIS A 56 6.51 -13.67 -31.97
CA HIS A 56 5.31 -14.23 -32.59
C HIS A 56 4.08 -14.34 -31.66
N GLN A 57 4.11 -13.71 -30.48
CA GLN A 57 2.96 -13.70 -29.57
C GLN A 57 1.79 -12.83 -30.08
N GLU A 58 0.58 -13.37 -29.98
CA GLU A 58 -0.67 -12.70 -30.34
C GLU A 58 -0.97 -11.47 -29.47
N GLN A 59 -0.42 -11.41 -28.25
CA GLN A 59 -0.65 -10.35 -27.27
C GLN A 59 0.00 -9.01 -27.64
N ALA A 60 0.60 -8.89 -28.83
CA ALA A 60 1.17 -7.67 -29.41
C ALA A 60 2.04 -6.88 -28.41
N TRP A 61 1.71 -5.63 -28.09
CA TRP A 61 2.49 -4.80 -27.17
C TRP A 61 2.16 -5.05 -25.69
N HIS A 62 0.99 -5.63 -25.37
CA HIS A 62 0.55 -5.90 -24.00
C HIS A 62 1.48 -6.85 -23.26
N LYS A 63 2.14 -7.78 -23.98
CA LYS A 63 3.17 -8.68 -23.43
C LYS A 63 4.32 -7.93 -22.76
N TYR A 64 4.72 -6.77 -23.30
CA TYR A 64 5.83 -5.98 -22.74
C TYR A 64 5.40 -5.23 -21.48
N VAL A 65 4.14 -4.80 -21.40
CA VAL A 65 3.58 -4.13 -20.23
C VAL A 65 3.51 -5.09 -19.04
N GLU A 66 2.93 -6.27 -19.25
CA GLU A 66 2.82 -7.30 -18.22
C GLU A 66 4.19 -7.86 -17.81
N PHE A 67 5.04 -8.19 -18.78
CA PHE A 67 6.39 -8.65 -18.48
C PHE A 67 7.23 -7.61 -17.75
N GLY A 68 7.07 -6.32 -18.08
CA GLY A 68 7.71 -5.23 -17.36
C GLY A 68 7.30 -5.19 -15.90
N ASN A 69 6.00 -5.30 -15.62
CA ASN A 69 5.48 -5.36 -14.26
C ASN A 69 5.98 -6.60 -13.50
N ARG A 70 5.99 -7.79 -14.13
CA ARG A 70 6.56 -9.00 -13.54
C ARG A 70 8.04 -8.83 -13.17
N SER A 71 8.81 -8.21 -14.06
CA SER A 71 10.24 -7.99 -13.88
C SER A 71 10.58 -7.10 -12.68
N LEU A 72 9.70 -6.16 -12.32
CA LEU A 72 9.88 -5.34 -11.11
C LEU A 72 9.90 -6.17 -9.82
N THR A 73 9.27 -7.35 -9.81
CA THR A 73 9.32 -8.29 -8.67
C THR A 73 10.75 -8.64 -8.27
N PHE A 74 11.69 -8.75 -9.22
CA PHE A 74 13.09 -9.01 -8.90
C PHE A 74 13.73 -7.85 -8.12
N ILE A 75 13.40 -6.60 -8.49
CA ILE A 75 13.84 -5.42 -7.73
C ILE A 75 13.27 -5.45 -6.32
N LEU A 76 11.99 -5.80 -6.17
CA LEU A 76 11.35 -5.94 -4.86
C LEU A 76 12.03 -7.02 -4.02
N VAL A 77 12.35 -8.18 -4.58
CA VAL A 77 13.07 -9.26 -3.88
C VAL A 77 14.45 -8.78 -3.41
N VAL A 78 15.20 -8.07 -4.26
CA VAL A 78 16.52 -7.53 -3.88
C VAL A 78 16.38 -6.51 -2.74
N LEU A 79 15.44 -5.57 -2.82
CA LEU A 79 15.21 -4.57 -1.77
C LEU A 79 14.70 -5.20 -0.47
N ALA A 80 13.84 -6.22 -0.56
CA ALA A 80 13.32 -6.95 0.59
C ALA A 80 14.42 -7.79 1.27
N ALA A 81 15.26 -8.48 0.50
CA ALA A 81 16.42 -9.19 1.01
C ALA A 81 17.42 -8.22 1.66
N ALA A 82 17.70 -7.09 1.01
CA ALA A 82 18.55 -6.04 1.58
C ALA A 82 17.98 -5.48 2.89
N ALA A 83 16.66 -5.29 2.99
CA ALA A 83 15.99 -4.86 4.22
C ALA A 83 16.17 -5.89 5.35
N LEU A 84 15.95 -7.17 5.07
CA LEU A 84 16.11 -8.25 6.04
C LEU A 84 17.57 -8.37 6.50
N VAL A 85 18.53 -8.38 5.57
CA VAL A 85 19.97 -8.42 5.87
C VAL A 85 20.36 -7.20 6.70
N ALA A 86 19.91 -6.00 6.33
CA ALA A 86 20.21 -4.78 7.08
C ALA A 86 19.65 -4.83 8.51
N ALA A 87 18.46 -5.42 8.71
CA ALA A 87 17.90 -5.64 10.05
C ALA A 87 18.72 -6.65 10.87
N ILE A 88 19.15 -7.76 10.26
CA ILE A 88 20.00 -8.78 10.90
C ILE A 88 21.35 -8.20 11.30
N VAL A 89 21.99 -7.43 10.41
CA VAL A 89 23.29 -6.80 10.68
C VAL A 89 23.16 -5.75 11.78
N ASP A 90 22.13 -4.89 11.73
CA ASP A 90 21.86 -3.89 12.78
C ASP A 90 21.62 -4.57 14.13
N GLN A 91 20.82 -5.63 14.17
CA GLN A 91 20.60 -6.45 15.36
C GLN A 91 21.91 -7.02 15.93
N ARG A 92 22.73 -7.67 15.09
CA ARG A 92 23.99 -8.29 15.54
C ARG A 92 24.94 -7.26 16.12
N ARG A 93 25.06 -6.09 15.47
CA ARG A 93 25.87 -4.97 15.96
C ARG A 93 25.36 -4.42 17.28
N ARG A 94 24.05 -4.31 17.48
CA ARG A 94 23.46 -3.85 18.74
C ARG A 94 23.79 -4.79 19.90
N VAL A 95 23.57 -6.09 19.69
CA VAL A 95 23.86 -7.10 20.72
C VAL A 95 25.35 -7.14 21.06
N ALA A 96 26.23 -7.08 20.05
CA ALA A 96 27.69 -7.04 20.25
C ALA A 96 28.14 -5.80 21.05
N ASN A 97 27.44 -4.67 20.90
CA ASN A 97 27.72 -3.43 21.62
C ASN A 97 26.98 -3.32 22.98
N GLY A 98 26.45 -4.42 23.51
CA GLY A 98 25.73 -4.44 24.80
C GLY A 98 24.33 -3.80 24.79
N GLY A 99 23.78 -3.50 23.60
CA GLY A 99 22.45 -2.92 23.44
C GLY A 99 21.32 -3.97 23.45
N GLN A 100 20.08 -3.50 23.62
CA GLN A 100 18.90 -4.38 23.61
C GLN A 100 18.56 -4.88 22.19
N SER A 101 18.12 -6.14 22.14
CA SER A 101 17.62 -6.81 20.94
C SER A 101 16.31 -6.18 20.43
N ARG A 102 16.20 -5.94 19.12
CA ARG A 102 15.02 -5.36 18.46
C ARG A 102 14.28 -6.39 17.61
N LYS A 103 13.74 -7.43 18.26
CA LYS A 103 13.04 -8.54 17.59
C LYS A 103 11.87 -8.06 16.72
N VAL A 104 11.19 -6.98 17.13
CA VAL A 104 10.08 -6.39 16.35
C VAL A 104 10.56 -5.90 14.98
N LEU A 105 11.76 -5.28 14.92
CA LEU A 105 12.29 -4.77 13.66
C LEU A 105 12.67 -5.92 12.71
N LEU A 106 13.21 -7.03 13.23
CA LEU A 106 13.50 -8.23 12.44
C LEU A 106 12.22 -8.84 11.86
N ALA A 107 11.17 -9.00 12.68
CA ALA A 107 9.89 -9.54 12.25
C ALA A 107 9.28 -8.67 11.14
N LEU A 108 9.29 -7.34 11.31
CA LEU A 108 8.81 -6.40 10.29
C LEU A 108 9.68 -6.42 9.02
N ALA A 109 10.99 -6.63 9.13
CA ALA A 109 11.88 -6.71 7.97
C ALA A 109 11.73 -8.02 7.18
N ALA A 110 11.12 -9.06 7.76
CA ALA A 110 10.75 -10.28 7.06
C ALA A 110 9.45 -10.12 6.25
N ILE A 111 8.58 -9.17 6.60
CA ILE A 111 7.31 -8.96 5.90
C ILE A 111 7.49 -8.70 4.40
N PRO A 112 8.39 -7.78 3.95
CA PRO A 112 8.61 -7.54 2.53
C PRO A 112 8.95 -8.79 1.73
N ILE A 113 9.88 -9.61 2.21
CA ILE A 113 10.37 -10.76 1.44
C ILE A 113 9.31 -11.85 1.37
N LEU A 114 8.69 -12.18 2.51
CA LEU A 114 7.61 -13.18 2.56
C LEU A 114 6.38 -12.71 1.78
N GLY A 115 6.02 -11.44 1.90
CA GLY A 115 4.92 -10.82 1.19
C GLY A 115 5.14 -10.77 -0.32
N THR A 116 6.36 -10.49 -0.79
CA THR A 116 6.68 -10.51 -2.22
C THR A 116 6.58 -11.93 -2.80
N PHE A 117 6.99 -12.97 -2.06
CA PHE A 117 6.76 -14.35 -2.50
C PHE A 117 5.26 -14.71 -2.55
N ALA A 118 4.50 -14.35 -1.52
CA ALA A 118 3.06 -14.56 -1.50
C ALA A 118 2.35 -13.83 -2.66
N GLN A 119 2.79 -12.59 -2.97
CA GLN A 119 2.29 -11.82 -4.10
C GLN A 119 2.61 -12.47 -5.44
N ALA A 120 3.84 -12.96 -5.64
CA ALA A 120 4.20 -13.64 -6.88
C ALA A 120 3.30 -14.86 -7.15
N ILE A 121 2.99 -15.64 -6.11
CA ILE A 121 2.09 -16.79 -6.19
C ILE A 121 0.65 -16.33 -6.51
N LEU A 122 0.14 -15.36 -5.75
CA LEU A 122 -1.23 -14.85 -5.94
C LEU A 122 -1.41 -14.16 -7.30
N GLY A 123 -0.38 -13.48 -7.81
CA GLY A 123 -0.35 -12.90 -9.15
C GLY A 123 -0.37 -13.98 -10.23
N GLY A 124 0.40 -15.07 -10.04
CA GLY A 124 0.32 -16.25 -10.90
C GLY A 124 -1.08 -16.87 -10.92
N ILE A 125 -1.71 -17.05 -9.75
CA ILE A 125 -3.10 -17.51 -9.65
C ILE A 125 -4.05 -16.55 -10.39
N THR A 126 -3.83 -15.24 -10.30
CA THR A 126 -4.66 -14.23 -10.99
C THR A 126 -4.61 -14.42 -12.51
N VAL A 127 -3.44 -14.72 -13.07
CA VAL A 127 -3.27 -15.01 -14.50
C VAL A 127 -3.95 -16.33 -14.88
N LEU A 128 -3.71 -17.39 -14.10
CA LEU A 128 -4.27 -18.73 -14.35
C LEU A 128 -5.80 -18.80 -14.19
N THR A 129 -6.38 -17.87 -13.42
CA THR A 129 -7.83 -17.72 -13.25
C THR A 129 -8.45 -16.74 -14.25
N GLY A 130 -7.71 -16.32 -15.28
CA GLY A 130 -8.22 -15.42 -16.32
C GLY A 130 -8.58 -14.03 -15.80
N LEU A 131 -7.87 -13.52 -14.79
CA LEU A 131 -8.15 -12.23 -14.13
C LEU A 131 -9.49 -12.20 -13.38
N SER A 132 -9.85 -13.30 -12.69
CA SER A 132 -11.02 -13.33 -11.81
C SER A 132 -11.04 -12.10 -10.89
N PRO A 133 -12.19 -11.40 -10.78
CA PRO A 133 -12.26 -10.15 -10.01
C PRO A 133 -11.92 -10.36 -8.53
N LEU A 134 -12.17 -11.57 -8.00
CA LEU A 134 -11.78 -11.94 -6.64
C LEU A 134 -10.26 -12.03 -6.50
N THR A 135 -9.57 -12.73 -7.41
CA THR A 135 -8.11 -12.90 -7.31
C THR A 135 -7.38 -11.57 -7.53
N VAL A 136 -7.86 -10.75 -8.47
CA VAL A 136 -7.36 -9.38 -8.69
C VAL A 136 -7.55 -8.50 -7.44
N ALA A 137 -8.75 -8.51 -6.84
CA ALA A 137 -9.04 -7.74 -5.63
C ALA A 137 -8.22 -8.22 -4.43
N SER A 138 -8.05 -9.53 -4.27
CA SER A 138 -7.19 -10.12 -3.23
C SER A 138 -5.73 -9.75 -3.43
N HIS A 139 -5.21 -9.81 -4.67
CA HIS A 139 -3.84 -9.43 -5.00
C HIS A 139 -3.54 -7.97 -4.63
N PHE A 140 -4.45 -7.06 -4.98
CA PHE A 140 -4.38 -5.66 -4.56
C PHE A 140 -4.49 -5.50 -3.03
N GLY A 141 -5.43 -6.19 -2.38
CA GLY A 141 -5.63 -6.14 -0.93
C GLY A 141 -4.40 -6.59 -0.13
N VAL A 142 -3.78 -7.69 -0.54
CA VAL A 142 -2.52 -8.16 0.06
C VAL A 142 -1.40 -7.14 -0.17
N SER A 143 -1.40 -6.39 -1.28
CA SER A 143 -0.41 -5.34 -1.52
C SER A 143 -0.59 -4.18 -0.53
N MET A 144 -1.84 -3.83 -0.20
CA MET A 144 -2.12 -2.81 0.81
C MET A 144 -1.64 -3.22 2.20
N LEU A 145 -1.78 -4.51 2.56
CA LEU A 145 -1.24 -5.05 3.81
C LEU A 145 0.30 -5.06 3.82
N LEU A 146 0.93 -5.39 2.69
CA LEU A 146 2.38 -5.36 2.53
C LEU A 146 2.94 -3.94 2.70
N ILE A 147 2.26 -2.96 2.11
CA ILE A 147 2.55 -1.54 2.30
C ILE A 147 2.39 -1.14 3.77
N ALA A 148 1.34 -1.60 4.46
CA ALA A 148 1.16 -1.35 5.90
C ALA A 148 2.32 -1.91 6.74
N GLY A 149 2.78 -3.13 6.44
CA GLY A 149 3.97 -3.72 7.04
C GLY A 149 5.23 -2.92 6.78
N CYS A 150 5.41 -2.42 5.54
CA CYS A 150 6.55 -1.56 5.18
C CYS A 150 6.51 -0.21 5.90
N VAL A 151 5.35 0.43 6.02
CA VAL A 151 5.18 1.66 6.81
C VAL A 151 5.53 1.39 8.28
N ALA A 152 5.03 0.29 8.85
CA ALA A 152 5.37 -0.12 10.20
C ALA A 152 6.89 -0.32 10.37
N LEU A 153 7.57 -0.96 9.41
CA LEU A 153 9.03 -1.12 9.40
C LEU A 153 9.74 0.25 9.38
N VAL A 154 9.33 1.17 8.50
CA VAL A 154 9.91 2.53 8.41
C VAL A 154 9.69 3.30 9.72
N VAL A 155 8.49 3.29 10.27
CA VAL A 155 8.16 3.94 11.55
C VAL A 155 9.02 3.37 12.68
N ARG A 156 9.04 2.04 12.83
CA ARG A 156 9.75 1.36 13.92
C ARG A 156 11.27 1.51 13.79
N SER A 157 11.81 1.64 12.58
CA SER A 157 13.24 1.93 12.38
C SER A 157 13.67 3.31 12.94
N GLY A 158 12.73 4.26 13.03
CA GLY A 158 12.95 5.60 13.59
C GLY A 158 12.78 5.67 15.12
N ASP A 159 12.12 4.70 15.73
CA ASP A 159 12.00 4.61 17.19
C ASP A 159 13.36 4.27 17.82
N GLN A 160 13.62 4.82 19.01
CA GLN A 160 14.88 4.60 19.74
C GLN A 160 15.01 3.16 20.26
N GLY A 161 13.90 2.44 20.42
CA GLY A 161 13.89 1.07 20.89
C GLY A 161 12.50 0.43 20.86
N ASP A 162 12.36 -0.63 21.64
CA ASP A 162 11.14 -1.45 21.69
C ASP A 162 10.35 -1.27 23.00
N ALA A 163 10.79 -0.35 23.88
CA ALA A 163 10.09 0.07 25.08
C ALA A 163 8.63 0.50 24.82
N GLN A 164 7.78 0.42 25.85
CA GLN A 164 6.37 0.77 25.76
C GLN A 164 6.17 2.19 25.21
N ALA A 165 5.13 2.36 24.39
CA ALA A 165 4.80 3.66 23.84
C ALA A 165 4.04 4.51 24.87
N SER A 166 4.47 5.76 25.02
CA SER A 166 3.71 6.79 25.73
C SER A 166 2.87 7.56 24.71
N LEU A 167 1.57 7.70 24.99
CA LEU A 167 0.67 8.48 24.13
C LEU A 167 0.87 9.97 24.39
N LEU A 168 0.91 10.75 23.31
CA LEU A 168 0.95 12.22 23.33
C LEU A 168 -0.45 12.83 23.21
N VAL A 169 -1.47 11.99 23.04
CA VAL A 169 -2.88 12.37 22.88
C VAL A 169 -3.74 11.50 23.78
N ARG A 170 -4.98 11.92 24.01
CA ARG A 170 -5.97 11.15 24.76
C ARG A 170 -6.31 9.84 24.04
N THR A 171 -6.71 8.82 24.81
CA THR A 171 -7.02 7.48 24.28
C THR A 171 -8.17 7.50 23.27
N GLU A 172 -9.10 8.44 23.40
CA GLU A 172 -10.25 8.62 22.50
C GLU A 172 -9.79 9.06 21.10
N ILE A 173 -8.86 10.02 21.03
CA ILE A 173 -8.23 10.47 19.78
C ILE A 173 -7.49 9.28 19.15
N ARG A 174 -6.77 8.50 19.96
CA ARG A 174 -6.07 7.31 19.50
C ARG A 174 -7.01 6.26 18.90
N LYS A 175 -8.16 6.02 19.53
CA LYS A 175 -9.19 5.12 19.02
C LYS A 175 -9.76 5.63 17.70
N LEU A 176 -10.10 6.91 17.62
CA LEU A 176 -10.58 7.55 16.39
C LEU A 176 -9.58 7.40 15.23
N THR A 177 -8.29 7.59 15.48
CA THR A 177 -7.24 7.40 14.46
C THR A 177 -7.19 5.96 13.96
N TRP A 178 -7.32 4.95 14.84
CA TRP A 178 -7.39 3.56 14.39
C TRP A 178 -8.70 3.20 13.70
N THR A 179 -9.83 3.79 14.12
CA THR A 179 -11.10 3.70 13.38
C THR A 179 -10.92 4.24 11.97
N LEU A 180 -10.26 5.39 11.79
CA LEU A 180 -9.93 5.95 10.48
C LEU A 180 -9.04 5.03 9.65
N VAL A 181 -8.04 4.37 10.24
CA VAL A 181 -7.24 3.34 9.53
C VAL A 181 -8.14 2.22 9.03
N GLY A 182 -9.05 1.70 9.88
CA GLY A 182 -10.00 0.65 9.50
C GLY A 182 -10.97 1.09 8.40
N VAL A 183 -11.55 2.29 8.51
CA VAL A 183 -12.43 2.86 7.50
C VAL A 183 -11.68 3.11 6.20
N THR A 184 -10.42 3.55 6.24
CA THR A 184 -9.60 3.70 5.03
C THR A 184 -9.38 2.37 4.32
N ALA A 185 -9.10 1.30 5.08
CA ALA A 185 -8.99 -0.04 4.51
C ALA A 185 -10.30 -0.48 3.84
N LEU A 186 -11.45 -0.16 4.46
CA LEU A 186 -12.77 -0.42 3.88
C LEU A 186 -13.02 0.39 2.59
N VAL A 187 -12.67 1.69 2.57
CA VAL A 187 -12.75 2.53 1.36
C VAL A 187 -11.94 1.90 0.23
N VAL A 188 -10.69 1.52 0.50
CA VAL A 188 -9.79 0.91 -0.48
C VAL A 188 -10.33 -0.44 -0.99
N MET A 189 -10.90 -1.27 -0.11
CA MET A 189 -11.53 -2.54 -0.48
C MET A 189 -12.80 -2.35 -1.30
N LEU A 190 -13.68 -1.41 -0.93
CA LEU A 190 -14.85 -1.07 -1.76
C LEU A 190 -14.42 -0.53 -3.13
N GLY A 191 -13.32 0.23 -3.21
CA GLY A 191 -12.76 0.68 -4.47
C GLY A 191 -12.36 -0.47 -5.41
N THR A 192 -11.84 -1.58 -4.88
CA THR A 192 -11.53 -2.76 -5.71
C THR A 192 -12.80 -3.45 -6.22
N ILE A 193 -13.87 -3.48 -5.40
CA ILE A 193 -15.19 -4.00 -5.80
C ILE A 193 -15.83 -3.12 -6.88
N VAL A 194 -15.79 -1.79 -6.72
CA VAL A 194 -16.25 -0.83 -7.76
C VAL A 194 -15.52 -1.11 -9.06
N THR A 195 -14.18 -1.22 -9.01
CA THR A 195 -13.41 -1.43 -10.24
C THR A 195 -13.64 -2.82 -10.83
N GLY A 196 -13.82 -3.86 -10.00
CA GLY A 196 -14.12 -5.23 -10.43
C GLY A 196 -15.54 -5.43 -10.98
N SER A 197 -16.45 -4.50 -10.69
CA SER A 197 -17.80 -4.46 -11.26
C SER A 197 -17.87 -3.56 -12.52
N GLY A 198 -16.98 -2.58 -12.62
CA GLY A 198 -16.91 -1.61 -13.71
C GLY A 198 -16.24 -2.13 -15.00
N PRO A 199 -16.19 -1.28 -16.06
CA PRO A 199 -15.72 -1.68 -17.39
C PRO A 199 -14.22 -2.01 -17.47
N HIS A 200 -13.42 -1.51 -16.54
CA HIS A 200 -11.95 -1.67 -16.51
C HIS A 200 -11.50 -2.86 -15.64
N SER A 201 -12.12 -4.04 -15.78
CA SER A 201 -11.80 -5.20 -14.94
C SER A 201 -10.40 -5.78 -15.20
N GLY A 202 -9.82 -5.56 -16.38
CA GLY A 202 -8.46 -6.02 -16.74
C GLY A 202 -8.40 -6.88 -18.00
N ASP A 203 -9.57 -7.31 -18.50
CA ASP A 203 -9.79 -7.92 -19.81
C ASP A 203 -10.87 -7.08 -20.54
N ALA A 204 -10.71 -6.90 -21.85
CA ALA A 204 -11.69 -6.23 -22.70
C ALA A 204 -12.99 -7.04 -22.85
N LYS A 205 -12.94 -8.36 -22.60
CA LYS A 205 -14.13 -9.21 -22.58
C LYS A 205 -14.89 -9.03 -21.28
N ALA A 206 -16.19 -8.73 -21.39
CA ALA A 206 -17.08 -8.40 -20.28
C ALA A 206 -17.33 -9.55 -19.28
N GLU A 207 -16.72 -10.72 -19.47
CA GLU A 207 -17.09 -11.99 -18.83
C GLU A 207 -16.58 -12.12 -17.38
N ASN A 208 -15.46 -11.47 -17.02
CA ASN A 208 -14.85 -11.61 -15.68
C ASN A 208 -15.06 -10.35 -14.81
N ARG A 209 -16.31 -10.15 -14.35
CA ARG A 209 -16.69 -9.06 -13.43
C ARG A 209 -17.49 -9.58 -12.24
N PHE A 210 -17.49 -8.82 -11.14
CA PHE A 210 -18.48 -9.08 -10.09
C PHE A 210 -19.88 -8.76 -10.60
N ASN A 211 -20.87 -9.57 -10.20
CA ASN A 211 -22.27 -9.38 -10.60
C ASN A 211 -23.00 -8.33 -9.73
N PHE A 212 -22.33 -7.24 -9.40
CA PHE A 212 -22.94 -6.12 -8.68
C PHE A 212 -23.27 -4.99 -9.67
N ASP A 213 -24.37 -4.27 -9.43
CA ASP A 213 -24.64 -3.03 -10.14
C ASP A 213 -23.51 -2.01 -9.87
N PRO A 214 -22.73 -1.59 -10.89
CA PRO A 214 -21.64 -0.64 -10.73
C PRO A 214 -22.07 0.68 -10.11
N ARG A 215 -23.32 1.12 -10.36
CA ARG A 215 -23.87 2.34 -9.77
C ARG A 215 -24.04 2.17 -8.27
N MET A 216 -24.72 1.11 -7.84
CA MET A 216 -24.93 0.80 -6.42
C MET A 216 -23.61 0.73 -5.66
N VAL A 217 -22.63 -0.04 -6.14
CA VAL A 217 -21.34 -0.18 -5.41
C VAL A 217 -20.52 1.11 -5.40
N SER A 218 -20.65 1.95 -6.44
CA SER A 218 -20.00 3.27 -6.47
C SER A 218 -20.60 4.21 -5.43
N TRP A 219 -21.92 4.17 -5.21
CA TRP A 219 -22.56 4.93 -4.15
C TRP A 219 -22.18 4.42 -2.76
N MET A 220 -22.18 3.10 -2.54
CA MET A 220 -21.71 2.53 -1.27
C MET A 220 -20.26 2.94 -0.97
N HIS A 221 -19.38 2.93 -1.97
CA HIS A 221 -18.01 3.43 -1.83
C HIS A 221 -17.99 4.92 -1.45
N ALA A 222 -18.78 5.76 -2.13
CA ALA A 222 -18.88 7.19 -1.84
C ALA A 222 -19.42 7.47 -0.43
N ASP A 223 -20.41 6.71 0.04
CA ASP A 223 -20.97 6.85 1.39
C ASP A 223 -19.93 6.55 2.47
N VAL A 224 -19.10 5.51 2.28
CA VAL A 224 -17.99 5.21 3.20
C VAL A 224 -16.89 6.27 3.11
N VAL A 225 -16.66 6.87 1.94
CA VAL A 225 -15.77 8.05 1.82
C VAL A 225 -16.33 9.24 2.60
N LEU A 226 -17.63 9.51 2.54
CA LEU A 226 -18.25 10.59 3.33
C LEU A 226 -18.11 10.34 4.84
N LEU A 227 -18.30 9.10 5.29
CA LEU A 227 -18.02 8.69 6.67
C LEU A 227 -16.54 8.96 7.03
N PHE A 228 -15.61 8.55 6.17
CA PHE A 228 -14.18 8.80 6.36
C PHE A 228 -13.89 10.30 6.51
N ILE A 229 -14.46 11.15 5.65
CA ILE A 229 -14.27 12.61 5.71
C ILE A 229 -14.82 13.20 7.02
N GLY A 230 -16.02 12.78 7.44
CA GLY A 230 -16.59 13.21 8.72
C GLY A 230 -15.69 12.85 9.91
N LEU A 231 -15.17 11.63 9.94
CA LEU A 231 -14.23 11.17 10.97
C LEU A 231 -12.89 11.91 10.90
N LEU A 232 -12.39 12.23 9.71
CA LEU A 232 -11.15 12.97 9.52
C LEU A 232 -11.29 14.42 10.01
N ILE A 233 -12.42 15.08 9.75
CA ILE A 233 -12.74 16.40 10.29
C ILE A 233 -12.80 16.33 11.83
N ALA A 234 -13.47 15.31 12.38
CA ALA A 234 -13.54 15.12 13.84
C ALA A 234 -12.13 14.93 14.45
N LEU A 235 -11.25 14.15 13.81
CA LEU A 235 -9.87 13.98 14.24
C LEU A 235 -9.11 15.30 14.18
N LEU A 236 -9.22 16.04 13.07
CA LEU A 236 -8.55 17.32 12.90
C LEU A 236 -8.96 18.33 13.99
N LEU A 237 -10.26 18.45 14.27
CA LEU A 237 -10.78 19.30 15.34
C LEU A 237 -10.26 18.85 16.70
N ALA A 238 -10.32 17.55 17.01
CA ALA A 238 -9.84 17.02 18.28
C ALA A 238 -8.34 17.33 18.49
N LEU A 239 -7.51 17.16 17.45
CA LEU A 239 -6.08 17.46 17.52
C LEU A 239 -5.80 18.95 17.80
N HIS A 240 -6.55 19.87 17.18
CA HIS A 240 -6.39 21.30 17.45
C HIS A 240 -6.88 21.69 18.84
N LEU A 241 -8.07 21.20 19.23
CA LEU A 241 -8.69 21.55 20.52
C LEU A 241 -7.92 21.01 21.73
N THR A 242 -7.16 19.93 21.56
CA THR A 242 -6.33 19.36 22.64
C THR A 242 -4.85 19.73 22.54
N ASN A 243 -4.46 20.68 21.68
CA ASN A 243 -3.06 21.06 21.46
C ASN A 243 -2.13 19.85 21.17
N ALA A 244 -2.60 18.93 20.33
CA ALA A 244 -1.85 17.73 19.97
C ALA A 244 -0.54 18.07 19.23
N PRO A 245 0.41 17.12 19.11
CA PRO A 245 1.70 17.38 18.48
C PRO A 245 1.57 17.97 17.06
N ARG A 246 2.35 19.01 16.75
CA ARG A 246 2.32 19.69 15.44
C ARG A 246 2.42 18.74 14.24
N ARG A 247 3.18 17.65 14.37
CA ARG A 247 3.31 16.62 13.32
C ARG A 247 2.00 15.91 13.03
N ALA A 248 1.20 15.61 14.05
CA ALA A 248 -0.11 15.00 13.90
C ALA A 248 -1.07 15.94 13.16
N ILE A 249 -1.08 17.21 13.54
CA ILE A 249 -1.91 18.25 12.90
C ILE A 249 -1.53 18.42 11.42
N LEU A 250 -0.25 18.56 11.10
CA LEU A 250 0.21 18.70 9.71
C LEU A 250 -0.14 17.49 8.84
N LEU A 251 -0.01 16.28 9.39
CA LEU A 251 -0.33 15.06 8.68
C LEU A 251 -1.84 14.90 8.47
N ALA A 252 -2.67 15.31 9.44
CA ALA A 252 -4.12 15.36 9.30
C ALA A 252 -4.54 16.35 8.21
N TRP A 253 -3.92 17.52 8.12
CA TRP A 253 -4.16 18.46 7.01
C TRP A 253 -3.72 17.91 5.65
N LEU A 254 -2.60 17.19 5.59
CA LEU A 254 -2.18 16.50 4.38
C LEU A 254 -3.22 15.45 3.96
N LEU A 255 -3.77 14.67 4.90
CA LEU A 255 -4.85 13.74 4.63
C LEU A 255 -6.08 14.46 4.05
N VAL A 256 -6.49 15.59 4.63
CA VAL A 256 -7.60 16.40 4.08
C VAL A 256 -7.32 16.82 2.65
N GLY A 257 -6.12 17.34 2.36
CA GLY A 257 -5.74 17.76 1.02
C GLY A 257 -5.77 16.60 0.01
N ILE A 258 -5.21 15.44 0.37
CA ILE A 258 -5.26 14.24 -0.48
C ILE A 258 -6.71 13.80 -0.69
N SER A 259 -7.54 13.79 0.35
CA SER A 259 -8.93 13.36 0.26
C SER A 259 -9.78 14.26 -0.63
N VAL A 260 -9.61 15.59 -0.56
CA VAL A 260 -10.30 16.52 -1.46
C VAL A 260 -9.89 16.28 -2.92
N ALA A 261 -8.59 16.10 -3.17
CA ALA A 261 -8.10 15.76 -4.50
C ALA A 261 -8.67 14.42 -5.00
N GLN A 262 -8.71 13.39 -4.14
CA GLN A 262 -9.24 12.07 -4.47
C GLN A 262 -10.75 12.09 -4.73
N ALA A 263 -11.53 12.83 -3.93
CA ALA A 263 -12.95 13.01 -4.16
C ALA A 263 -13.20 13.69 -5.51
N THR A 264 -12.44 14.75 -5.82
CA THR A 264 -12.53 15.46 -7.11
C THR A 264 -12.24 14.51 -8.28
N VAL A 265 -11.16 13.75 -8.20
CA VAL A 265 -10.78 12.76 -9.23
C VAL A 265 -11.87 11.69 -9.35
N GLY A 266 -12.33 11.11 -8.24
CA GLY A 266 -13.35 10.05 -8.23
C GLY A 266 -14.69 10.48 -8.85
N TYR A 267 -15.20 11.65 -8.48
CA TYR A 267 -16.41 12.21 -9.10
C TYR A 267 -16.21 12.50 -10.59
N THR A 268 -15.07 13.08 -10.96
CA THR A 268 -14.76 13.36 -12.38
C THR A 268 -14.74 12.06 -13.19
N GLN A 269 -14.08 11.02 -12.68
CA GLN A 269 -14.06 9.70 -13.33
C GLN A 269 -15.46 9.12 -13.51
N TYR A 270 -16.31 9.20 -12.48
CA TYR A 270 -17.66 8.68 -12.52
C TYR A 270 -18.49 9.33 -13.64
N PHE A 271 -18.42 10.66 -13.79
CA PHE A 271 -19.19 11.38 -14.80
C PHE A 271 -18.57 11.40 -16.20
N THR A 272 -17.26 11.21 -16.32
CA THR A 272 -16.54 11.24 -17.62
C THR A 272 -16.29 9.86 -18.22
N GLY A 273 -16.86 8.80 -17.64
CA GLY A 273 -16.76 7.44 -18.19
C GLY A 273 -15.41 6.75 -17.90
N LEU A 274 -14.82 7.04 -16.74
CA LEU A 274 -13.59 6.40 -16.22
C LEU A 274 -12.33 6.55 -17.13
N PRO A 275 -11.89 7.77 -17.50
CA PRO A 275 -10.68 7.95 -18.30
C PRO A 275 -9.46 7.28 -17.66
N ILE A 276 -8.68 6.53 -18.45
CA ILE A 276 -7.52 5.74 -17.99
C ILE A 276 -6.58 6.55 -17.09
N LEU A 277 -6.23 7.77 -17.51
CA LEU A 277 -5.33 8.64 -16.74
C LEU A 277 -5.89 8.99 -15.37
N LEU A 278 -7.18 9.31 -15.29
CA LEU A 278 -7.82 9.62 -14.01
C LEU A 278 -7.90 8.38 -13.11
N VAL A 279 -8.09 7.18 -13.68
CA VAL A 279 -8.01 5.91 -12.93
C VAL A 279 -6.63 5.70 -12.33
N LEU A 280 -5.56 5.95 -13.07
CA LEU A 280 -4.20 5.86 -12.55
C LEU A 280 -3.92 6.89 -11.46
N ILE A 281 -4.39 8.13 -11.63
CA ILE A 281 -4.27 9.20 -10.62
C ILE A 281 -5.03 8.81 -9.35
N HIS A 282 -6.23 8.25 -9.48
CA HIS A 282 -7.04 7.80 -8.35
C HIS A 282 -6.36 6.66 -7.59
N VAL A 283 -5.89 5.62 -8.27
CA VAL A 283 -5.18 4.51 -7.61
C VAL A 283 -3.89 5.00 -6.94
N THR A 284 -3.12 5.85 -7.63
CA THR A 284 -1.88 6.43 -7.06
C THR A 284 -2.17 7.24 -5.81
N GLY A 285 -3.18 8.10 -5.85
CA GLY A 285 -3.56 8.90 -4.70
C GLY A 285 -4.20 8.10 -3.58
N ALA A 286 -4.91 7.00 -3.87
CA ALA A 286 -5.41 6.06 -2.87
C ALA A 286 -4.25 5.36 -2.14
N VAL A 287 -3.19 4.95 -2.85
CA VAL A 287 -1.96 4.41 -2.24
C VAL A 287 -1.29 5.48 -1.36
N GLY A 288 -1.20 6.72 -1.84
CA GLY A 288 -0.66 7.84 -1.07
C GLY A 288 -1.47 8.14 0.20
N LEU A 289 -2.80 8.14 0.10
CA LEU A 289 -3.73 8.31 1.23
C LEU A 289 -3.55 7.17 2.24
N TRP A 290 -3.47 5.92 1.79
CA TRP A 290 -3.26 4.75 2.64
C TRP A 290 -1.94 4.85 3.41
N ILE A 291 -0.83 5.14 2.72
CA ILE A 291 0.49 5.31 3.34
C ILE A 291 0.44 6.45 4.38
N THR A 292 -0.12 7.60 4.02
CA THR A 292 -0.23 8.77 4.91
C THR A 292 -1.04 8.45 6.16
N MET A 293 -2.18 7.75 5.99
CA MET A 293 -3.04 7.33 7.10
C MET A 293 -2.31 6.36 8.03
N LEU A 294 -1.52 5.43 7.49
CA LEU A 294 -0.72 4.47 8.27
C LEU A 294 0.42 5.14 9.06
N PHE A 295 0.90 6.31 8.62
CA PHE A 295 1.85 7.10 9.40
C PHE A 295 1.18 7.86 10.56
N MET A 296 -0.12 8.16 10.47
CA MET A 296 -0.84 8.96 11.47
C MET A 296 -0.72 8.41 12.90
N PRO A 297 -0.93 7.11 13.16
CA PRO A 297 -0.73 6.54 14.49
C PRO A 297 0.69 6.70 15.06
N SER A 298 1.71 6.96 14.25
CA SER A 298 3.06 7.16 14.76
C SER A 298 3.28 8.57 15.33
N THR A 299 2.49 9.55 14.89
CA THR A 299 2.63 10.97 15.28
C THR A 299 2.07 11.29 16.67
N GLU A 300 1.23 10.39 17.19
CA GLU A 300 0.51 10.51 18.45
C GLU A 300 1.21 9.81 19.62
N ARG A 301 2.42 9.27 19.41
CA ARG A 301 3.15 8.51 20.41
C ARG A 301 4.65 8.75 20.34
N VAL A 302 5.32 8.45 21.45
CA VAL A 302 6.79 8.33 21.52
C VAL A 302 7.19 7.02 22.17
N ARG A 303 8.39 6.53 21.84
CA ARG A 303 9.03 5.38 22.47
C ARG A 303 10.45 5.75 22.87
N GLY A 304 10.76 5.69 24.16
CA GLY A 304 12.00 6.18 24.75
C GLY A 304 11.76 7.32 25.75
N PRO A 305 12.80 7.83 26.41
CA PRO A 305 12.66 8.90 27.41
C PRO A 305 12.02 10.14 26.77
N VAL A 306 10.97 10.64 27.42
CA VAL A 306 10.38 11.94 27.12
C VAL A 306 11.33 12.96 27.72
N HIS A 307 12.17 13.58 26.89
CA HIS A 307 12.83 14.82 27.29
C HIS A 307 11.73 15.88 27.23
N VAL A 308 11.10 16.14 28.39
CA VAL A 308 10.21 17.27 28.61
C VAL A 308 11.05 18.54 28.58
#